data_AF-A0A7W0QQA3-F1
#
_entry.id   AF-A0A7W0QQA3-F1
#
_cell.length_a   1.000
_cell.length_b   1.000
_cell.length_c   1.000
_cell.angle_alpha   90.00
_cell.angle_beta   90.00
_cell.angle_gamma   90.00
#
_symmetry.space_group_name_H-M   'P 1'
#
loop_
_entity.id
_entity.type
_entity.pdbx_description
1 polymer ?
#
loop_
_entity_poly.entity_id
_entity_poly.type
_entity_poly.pdbx_seq_one_letter_code
_entity_poly.pdbx_strand_id
1 'polypeptide(L)'
;MDWAWAMDSDWGQLPLWDLTLRLGMATILGSLVGLERERLDRAAGLRTHALVSVASALMMIVSTYGFPLPPEGVEGVFDPGRIAAQVVSGIGFLGAGVIIFRDNTVRGLTTAATLWAVAGVGLASGGGLYVVAVIATAFMLLIQAGLKPVERRFFKKHTRMHRVVLEIERGADVLEGIQFATNETPVRLRSMEFDHNARGSLDTIELSLMAERQQDILDLVARLRKIAAVRHITYKRGASIVRKRERLVTRPVEEEDDDDENGDR
;
A
#
# COMPACT_ATOMS: atom_id res chain seq x y z
N MET A 1 -43.29 15.91 -20.74
CA MET A 1 -41.92 16.26 -20.27
C MET A 1 -41.10 16.42 -21.53
N ASP A 2 -41.15 17.61 -22.13
CA ASP A 2 -40.39 17.91 -23.33
C ASP A 2 -38.92 18.01 -22.92
N TRP A 3 -38.10 17.07 -23.38
CA TRP A 3 -36.64 17.05 -23.22
C TRP A 3 -35.95 17.96 -24.26
N ALA A 4 -36.72 18.64 -25.11
CA ALA A 4 -36.24 19.51 -26.17
C ALA A 4 -35.47 20.74 -25.64
N TRP A 5 -35.83 21.30 -24.47
CA TRP A 5 -35.09 22.40 -23.84
C TRP A 5 -33.70 22.00 -23.35
N ALA A 6 -33.46 20.70 -23.15
CA ALA A 6 -32.17 20.13 -22.78
C ALA A 6 -31.29 19.84 -24.01
N MET A 7 -31.79 20.07 -25.23
CA MET A 7 -31.06 19.87 -26.49
C MET A 7 -30.97 21.15 -27.33
N ASP A 8 -31.51 22.28 -26.84
CA ASP A 8 -30.98 23.58 -27.23
C ASP A 8 -29.49 23.57 -26.86
N SER A 9 -28.66 23.78 -27.87
CA SER A 9 -27.26 23.33 -27.95
C SER A 9 -26.30 23.92 -26.91
N ASP A 10 -26.79 24.81 -26.05
CA ASP A 10 -26.04 25.59 -25.08
C ASP A 10 -26.54 25.29 -23.66
N TRP A 11 -25.97 24.25 -23.02
CA TRP A 11 -26.13 24.05 -21.58
C TRP A 11 -25.29 25.10 -20.86
N GLY A 12 -25.91 26.21 -20.48
CA GLY A 12 -25.18 27.35 -19.92
C GLY A 12 -24.37 28.08 -20.99
N GLN A 13 -23.13 28.44 -20.68
CA GLN A 13 -22.23 29.18 -21.59
C GLN A 13 -21.45 28.29 -22.58
N LEU A 14 -21.62 26.97 -22.52
CA LEU A 14 -20.79 26.02 -23.28
C LEU A 14 -21.61 25.12 -24.19
N PRO A 15 -21.15 24.88 -25.44
CA PRO A 15 -21.78 23.92 -26.33
C PRO A 15 -21.47 22.47 -25.90
N LEU A 16 -22.38 21.54 -26.24
CA LEU A 16 -22.25 20.12 -25.89
C LEU A 16 -20.94 19.45 -26.32
N TRP A 17 -20.35 19.88 -27.45
CA TRP A 17 -19.09 19.32 -27.93
C TRP A 17 -17.91 19.68 -27.01
N ASP A 18 -17.89 20.88 -26.42
CA ASP A 18 -16.82 21.30 -25.51
C ASP A 18 -16.93 20.54 -24.18
N LEU A 19 -18.15 20.35 -23.67
CA LEU A 19 -18.41 19.49 -22.50
C LEU A 19 -17.91 18.06 -22.73
N THR A 20 -18.22 17.50 -23.89
CA THR A 20 -17.80 16.15 -24.28
C THR A 20 -16.27 16.07 -24.38
N LEU A 21 -15.62 17.09 -24.94
CA LEU A 21 -14.17 17.14 -25.09
C LEU A 21 -13.47 17.26 -23.73
N ARG A 22 -13.96 18.09 -22.81
CA ARG A 22 -13.42 18.22 -21.44
C ARG A 22 -13.49 16.90 -20.67
N LEU A 23 -14.65 16.25 -20.68
CA LEU A 23 -14.86 14.97 -19.99
C LEU A 23 -14.08 13.83 -20.68
N GLY A 24 -14.04 13.82 -22.01
CA GLY A 24 -13.28 12.85 -22.80
C GLY A 24 -11.78 12.95 -22.54
N MET A 25 -11.21 14.16 -22.58
CA MET A 25 -9.81 14.41 -22.27
C MET A 25 -9.45 13.98 -20.85
N ALA A 26 -10.27 14.35 -19.86
CA ALA A 26 -10.08 13.91 -18.48
C ALA A 26 -10.05 12.38 -18.36
N THR A 27 -10.99 11.71 -19.03
CA THR A 27 -11.10 10.24 -19.03
C THR A 27 -9.87 9.59 -19.65
N ILE A 28 -9.41 10.08 -20.80
CA ILE A 28 -8.24 9.53 -21.50
C ILE A 28 -6.97 9.71 -20.67
N LEU A 29 -6.72 10.93 -20.17
CA LEU A 29 -5.51 11.23 -19.39
C LEU A 29 -5.48 10.47 -18.06
N GLY A 30 -6.62 10.41 -17.34
CA GLY A 30 -6.74 9.60 -16.13
C GLY A 30 -6.56 8.10 -16.39
N SER A 31 -7.08 7.62 -17.52
CA SER A 31 -6.90 6.23 -17.96
C SER A 31 -5.43 5.91 -18.27
N LEU A 32 -4.69 6.80 -18.92
CA LEU A 32 -3.27 6.57 -19.21
C LEU A 32 -2.45 6.36 -17.94
N VAL A 33 -2.70 7.17 -16.90
CA VAL A 33 -2.07 6.97 -15.59
C VAL A 33 -2.51 5.65 -14.96
N GLY A 34 -3.80 5.34 -14.99
CA GLY A 34 -4.34 4.10 -14.42
C GLY A 34 -3.85 2.83 -15.13
N LEU A 35 -3.59 2.88 -16.43
CA LEU A 35 -3.09 1.75 -17.22
C LEU A 35 -1.70 1.32 -16.75
N GLU A 36 -0.81 2.28 -16.51
CA GLU A 36 0.51 1.97 -15.96
C GLU A 36 0.42 1.38 -14.54
N ARG A 37 -0.53 1.85 -13.73
CA ARG A 37 -0.77 1.28 -12.39
C ARG A 37 -1.28 -0.15 -12.46
N GLU A 38 -2.23 -0.44 -13.35
CA GLU A 38 -2.82 -1.77 -13.51
C GLU A 38 -1.80 -2.79 -14.02
N ARG A 39 -0.97 -2.39 -15.00
CA ARG A 39 0.17 -3.22 -15.47
C ARG A 39 1.17 -3.59 -14.38
N LEU A 40 1.18 -2.84 -13.28
CA LEU A 40 2.10 -3.04 -12.15
C LEU A 40 1.41 -3.68 -10.92
N ASP A 41 0.22 -4.28 -11.10
CA ASP A 41 -0.60 -4.93 -10.05
C ASP A 41 -0.77 -4.04 -8.81
N ARG A 42 -1.09 -2.77 -9.02
CA ARG A 42 -1.29 -1.79 -7.94
C ARG A 42 -2.75 -1.73 -7.52
N ALA A 43 -2.99 -1.36 -6.25
CA ALA A 43 -4.32 -1.40 -5.62
C ALA A 43 -5.41 -0.57 -6.34
N ALA A 44 -5.04 0.51 -7.03
CA ALA A 44 -5.96 1.25 -7.91
C ALA A 44 -5.40 1.23 -9.34
N GLY A 45 -6.22 0.73 -10.28
CA GLY A 45 -5.87 0.53 -11.69
C GLY A 45 -6.56 1.51 -12.63
N LEU A 46 -6.83 1.08 -13.86
CA LEU A 46 -7.40 1.89 -14.95
C LEU A 46 -8.74 2.52 -14.56
N ARG A 47 -9.69 1.68 -14.12
CA ARG A 47 -11.07 2.10 -13.82
C ARG A 47 -11.12 3.18 -12.75
N THR A 48 -10.34 3.03 -11.68
CA THR A 48 -10.34 3.98 -10.57
C THR A 48 -9.80 5.34 -10.99
N HIS A 49 -8.68 5.40 -11.71
CA HIS A 49 -8.09 6.69 -12.13
C HIS A 49 -8.95 7.38 -13.20
N ALA A 50 -9.55 6.62 -14.12
CA ALA A 50 -10.48 7.15 -15.11
C ALA A 50 -11.70 7.81 -14.44
N LEU A 51 -12.33 7.10 -13.49
CA LEU A 51 -13.50 7.58 -12.76
C LEU A 51 -13.19 8.83 -11.91
N VAL A 52 -12.06 8.83 -11.18
CA VAL A 52 -11.65 9.99 -10.38
C VAL A 52 -11.38 11.21 -11.26
N SER A 53 -10.71 11.02 -12.40
CA SER A 53 -10.41 12.11 -13.34
C SER A 53 -11.68 12.72 -13.94
N VAL A 54 -12.57 11.88 -14.50
CA VAL A 54 -13.81 12.38 -15.13
C VAL A 54 -14.77 12.99 -14.11
N ALA A 55 -14.87 12.44 -12.90
CA ALA A 55 -15.67 13.04 -11.83
C ALA A 55 -15.11 14.40 -11.40
N SER A 56 -13.78 14.54 -11.34
CA SER A 56 -13.15 15.82 -11.03
C SER A 56 -13.39 16.86 -12.14
N ALA A 57 -13.32 16.45 -13.41
CA ALA A 57 -13.64 17.31 -14.54
C ALA A 57 -15.10 17.77 -14.51
N LEU A 58 -16.03 16.85 -14.20
CA LEU A 58 -17.45 17.18 -14.02
C LEU A 58 -17.62 18.20 -12.89
N MET A 59 -16.98 18.00 -11.73
CA MET A 59 -17.08 18.95 -10.62
C MET A 59 -16.52 20.32 -10.98
N MET A 60 -15.43 20.40 -11.75
CA MET A 60 -14.91 21.69 -12.25
C MET A 60 -15.90 22.38 -13.19
N ILE A 61 -16.51 21.64 -14.11
CA ILE A 61 -17.53 22.17 -15.03
C ILE A 61 -18.72 22.71 -14.24
N VAL A 62 -19.24 21.94 -13.27
CA VAL A 62 -20.34 22.37 -12.40
C VAL A 62 -19.95 23.60 -11.59
N SER A 63 -18.72 23.64 -11.04
CA SER A 63 -18.21 24.76 -10.26
C SER A 63 -18.12 26.05 -11.07
N THR A 64 -17.78 25.95 -12.36
CA THR A 64 -17.51 27.10 -13.22
C THR A 64 -18.74 27.58 -13.98
N TYR A 65 -19.57 26.66 -14.47
CA TYR A 65 -20.66 26.95 -15.41
C TYR A 65 -22.04 26.55 -14.90
N GLY A 66 -22.13 25.86 -13.76
CA GLY A 66 -23.39 25.37 -13.21
C GLY A 66 -24.26 26.44 -12.53
N PHE A 67 -23.74 27.66 -12.35
CA PHE A 67 -24.42 28.75 -11.67
C PHE A 67 -24.41 30.02 -12.53
N PRO A 68 -25.52 30.78 -12.55
CA PRO A 68 -25.57 32.06 -13.27
C PRO A 68 -24.59 33.06 -12.66
N LEU A 69 -23.93 33.86 -13.50
CA LEU A 69 -23.09 34.95 -13.02
C LEU A 69 -23.95 35.99 -12.28
N PRO A 70 -23.39 36.64 -11.24
CA PRO A 70 -24.06 37.76 -10.61
C PRO A 70 -24.34 38.87 -11.65
N PRO A 71 -25.47 39.59 -11.52
CA PRO A 71 -25.78 40.74 -12.37
C PRO A 71 -24.66 41.78 -12.34
N GLU A 72 -24.42 42.45 -13.47
CA GLU A 72 -23.45 43.54 -13.54
C GLU A 72 -23.70 44.58 -12.45
N GLY A 73 -22.65 44.93 -11.68
CA GLY A 73 -22.73 45.92 -10.60
C GLY A 73 -23.07 45.35 -9.21
N VAL A 74 -23.33 44.05 -9.08
CA VAL A 74 -23.47 43.39 -7.76
C VAL A 74 -22.11 42.78 -7.37
N GLU A 75 -21.44 43.38 -6.39
CA GLU A 75 -20.29 42.76 -5.71
C GLU A 75 -20.79 41.58 -4.85
N GLY A 76 -21.05 40.45 -5.49
CA GLY A 76 -21.25 39.17 -4.83
C GLY A 76 -19.98 38.32 -4.92
N VAL A 77 -19.69 37.54 -3.88
CA VAL A 77 -18.57 36.57 -3.88
C VAL A 77 -18.97 35.36 -4.75
N PHE A 78 -18.98 35.54 -6.07
CA PHE A 78 -19.00 34.42 -7.00
C PHE A 78 -17.61 33.80 -6.97
N ASP A 79 -17.52 32.59 -6.40
CA ASP A 79 -16.27 31.85 -6.25
C ASP A 79 -16.36 30.52 -7.00
N PRO A 80 -16.06 30.52 -8.32
CA PRO A 80 -15.99 29.30 -9.14
C PRO A 80 -14.99 28.28 -8.62
N GLY A 81 -14.08 28.66 -7.71
CA GLY A 81 -13.12 27.75 -7.10
C GLY A 81 -13.73 26.87 -6.01
N ARG A 82 -14.91 27.21 -5.47
CA ARG A 82 -15.43 26.60 -4.23
C ARG A 82 -15.75 25.11 -4.36
N ILE A 83 -16.50 24.69 -5.38
CA ILE A 83 -16.84 23.27 -5.57
C ILE A 83 -15.62 22.50 -6.05
N ALA A 84 -14.83 23.09 -6.96
CA ALA A 84 -13.57 22.52 -7.41
C ALA A 84 -12.59 22.25 -6.24
N ALA A 85 -12.49 23.15 -5.27
CA ALA A 85 -11.66 22.98 -4.09
C ALA A 85 -12.11 21.80 -3.20
N GLN A 86 -13.42 21.50 -3.16
CA GLN A 86 -13.92 20.34 -2.41
C GLN A 86 -13.46 19.01 -2.99
N VAL A 87 -13.13 18.95 -4.29
CA VAL A 87 -12.53 17.74 -4.88
C VAL A 87 -11.17 17.46 -4.24
N VAL A 88 -10.33 18.49 -4.05
CA VAL A 88 -9.00 18.33 -3.44
C VAL A 88 -9.11 17.79 -2.01
N SER A 89 -10.08 18.30 -1.24
CA SER A 89 -10.38 17.81 0.11
C SER A 89 -10.94 16.38 0.10
N GLY A 90 -11.91 16.10 -0.77
CA GLY A 90 -12.57 14.80 -0.88
C GLY A 90 -11.61 13.67 -1.28
N ILE A 91 -10.66 13.93 -2.19
CA ILE A 91 -9.65 12.93 -2.55
C ILE A 91 -8.64 12.71 -1.42
N GLY A 92 -8.37 13.74 -0.58
CA GLY A 92 -7.59 13.55 0.64
C GLY A 92 -8.19 12.48 1.57
N PHE A 93 -9.51 12.49 1.74
CA PHE A 93 -10.23 11.47 2.52
C PHE A 93 -10.15 10.08 1.88
N LEU A 94 -10.39 9.95 0.58
CA LEU A 94 -10.25 8.68 -0.13
C LEU A 94 -8.81 8.15 -0.09
N GLY A 95 -7.82 9.05 -0.19
CA GLY A 95 -6.41 8.73 -0.08
C GLY A 95 -6.06 8.11 1.27
N ALA A 96 -6.59 8.64 2.37
CA ALA A 96 -6.45 8.05 3.69
C ALA A 96 -7.02 6.62 3.75
N GLY A 97 -8.16 6.36 3.11
CA GLY A 97 -8.78 5.03 3.04
C GLY A 97 -7.97 3.98 2.27
N VAL A 98 -7.10 4.40 1.35
CA VAL A 98 -6.21 3.50 0.57
C VAL A 98 -4.86 3.27 1.28
N ILE A 99 -4.49 4.14 2.21
CA ILE A 99 -3.24 4.02 2.97
C ILE A 99 -3.48 3.05 4.14
N ILE A 100 -2.83 1.89 4.09
CA ILE A 100 -2.95 0.86 5.10
C ILE A 100 -1.64 0.75 5.86
N PHE A 101 -1.71 0.90 7.19
CA PHE A 101 -0.60 0.61 8.08
C PHE A 101 -0.75 -0.80 8.64
N ARG A 102 0.22 -1.68 8.32
CA ARG A 102 0.25 -3.03 8.87
C ARG A 102 1.69 -3.48 9.06
N ASP A 103 1.99 -4.13 10.19
CA ASP A 103 3.28 -4.77 10.46
C ASP A 103 4.47 -3.81 10.28
N ASN A 104 4.33 -2.59 10.80
CA ASN A 104 5.32 -1.51 10.69
C ASN A 104 5.72 -1.15 9.25
N THR A 105 4.81 -1.41 8.29
CA THR A 105 4.98 -1.10 6.87
C THR A 105 3.76 -0.32 6.37
N VAL A 106 4.00 0.84 5.75
CA VAL A 106 2.93 1.63 5.11
C VAL A 106 2.76 1.15 3.67
N ARG A 107 1.53 0.79 3.28
CA ARG A 107 1.16 0.49 1.90
C ARG A 107 0.17 1.54 1.38
N GLY A 108 0.15 1.74 0.07
CA GLY A 108 -0.85 2.60 -0.58
C GLY A 108 -0.46 4.07 -0.72
N LEU A 109 0.64 4.55 -0.13
CA LEU A 109 1.09 5.95 -0.24
C LEU A 109 1.15 6.46 -1.68
N THR A 110 1.84 5.73 -2.57
CA THR A 110 1.93 6.12 -3.98
C THR A 110 0.57 6.07 -4.68
N THR A 111 -0.30 5.14 -4.32
CA THR A 111 -1.65 5.05 -4.90
C THR A 111 -2.51 6.25 -4.47
N ALA A 112 -2.44 6.64 -3.20
CA ALA A 112 -3.12 7.84 -2.70
C ALA A 112 -2.60 9.10 -3.43
N ALA A 113 -1.28 9.24 -3.58
CA ALA A 113 -0.66 10.33 -4.31
C ALA A 113 -1.08 10.38 -5.79
N THR A 114 -1.14 9.22 -6.47
CA THR A 114 -1.55 9.18 -7.89
C THR A 114 -3.03 9.51 -8.07
N LEU A 115 -3.91 9.07 -7.16
CA LEU A 115 -5.32 9.44 -7.20
C LEU A 115 -5.53 10.94 -6.98
N TRP A 116 -4.81 11.53 -6.00
CA TRP A 116 -4.83 12.98 -5.75
C TRP A 116 -4.38 13.77 -6.97
N ALA A 117 -3.27 13.37 -7.56
CA ALA A 117 -2.70 14.07 -8.70
C ALA A 117 -3.60 13.91 -9.95
N VAL A 118 -4.21 12.74 -10.18
CA VAL A 118 -5.14 12.52 -11.31
C VAL A 118 -6.44 13.32 -11.14
N ALA A 119 -6.91 13.53 -9.92
CA ALA A 119 -8.01 14.45 -9.69
C ALA A 119 -7.67 15.88 -10.16
N GLY A 120 -6.44 16.33 -9.92
CA GLY A 120 -5.92 17.60 -10.46
C GLY A 120 -5.92 17.65 -11.99
N VAL A 121 -5.54 16.56 -12.67
CA VAL A 121 -5.62 16.43 -14.14
C VAL A 121 -7.07 16.54 -14.62
N GLY A 122 -8.01 15.91 -13.91
CA GLY A 122 -9.43 16.02 -14.17
C GLY A 122 -9.93 17.45 -14.01
N LEU A 123 -9.59 18.13 -12.91
CA LEU A 123 -9.92 19.54 -12.67
C LEU A 123 -9.36 20.44 -13.78
N ALA A 124 -8.10 20.27 -14.17
CA ALA A 124 -7.49 21.03 -15.25
C ALA A 124 -8.21 20.80 -16.59
N SER A 125 -8.56 19.55 -16.90
CA SER A 125 -9.30 19.20 -18.13
C SER A 125 -10.71 19.80 -18.12
N GLY A 126 -11.43 19.70 -17.00
CA GLY A 126 -12.75 20.31 -16.81
C GLY A 126 -12.73 21.84 -16.89
N GLY A 127 -11.62 22.48 -16.51
CA GLY A 127 -11.38 23.91 -16.64
C GLY A 127 -10.93 24.35 -18.05
N GLY A 128 -10.73 23.40 -18.98
CA GLY A 128 -10.26 23.70 -20.34
C GLY A 128 -8.73 23.87 -20.45
N LEU A 129 -7.98 23.62 -19.38
CA LEU A 129 -6.52 23.74 -19.33
C LEU A 129 -5.84 22.48 -19.91
N TYR A 130 -6.14 22.15 -21.17
CA TYR A 130 -5.72 20.89 -21.80
C TYR A 130 -4.20 20.70 -21.86
N VAL A 131 -3.47 21.76 -22.20
CA VAL A 131 -2.00 21.72 -22.28
C VAL A 131 -1.41 21.40 -20.89
N VAL A 132 -1.93 22.04 -19.84
CA VAL A 132 -1.50 21.79 -18.46
C VAL A 132 -1.82 20.36 -18.04
N ALA A 133 -3.03 19.87 -18.36
CA ALA A 133 -3.45 18.51 -18.07
C ALA A 133 -2.54 17.46 -18.75
N VAL A 134 -2.18 17.68 -20.02
CA VAL A 134 -1.28 16.78 -20.77
C VAL A 134 0.13 16.81 -20.20
N ILE A 135 0.70 18.00 -19.95
CA ILE A 135 2.05 18.14 -19.38
C ILE A 135 2.13 17.49 -18.00
N ALA A 136 1.16 17.77 -17.12
CA ALA A 136 1.08 17.15 -15.80
C ALA A 136 1.03 15.62 -15.90
N THR A 137 0.16 15.11 -16.78
CA THR A 137 0.05 13.65 -17.05
C THR A 137 1.38 13.06 -17.50
N ALA A 138 2.09 13.72 -18.42
CA ALA A 138 3.40 13.28 -18.88
C ALA A 138 4.42 13.21 -17.73
N PHE A 139 4.50 14.23 -16.88
CA PHE A 139 5.37 14.20 -15.70
C PHE A 139 4.99 13.08 -14.72
N MET A 140 3.70 12.84 -14.49
CA MET A 140 3.25 11.75 -13.62
C MET A 140 3.68 10.38 -14.14
N LEU A 141 3.57 10.15 -15.45
CA LEU A 141 4.02 8.90 -16.08
C LEU A 141 5.55 8.78 -16.00
N LEU A 142 6.29 9.86 -16.27
CA LEU A 142 7.76 9.88 -16.15
C LEU A 142 8.23 9.57 -14.73
N ILE A 143 7.59 10.15 -13.71
CA ILE A 143 7.95 9.89 -12.31
C ILE A 143 7.67 8.43 -11.96
N GLN A 144 6.53 7.87 -12.41
CA GLN A 144 6.14 6.50 -12.11
C GLN A 144 7.01 5.45 -12.83
N ALA A 145 7.28 5.66 -14.11
CA ALA A 145 8.13 4.79 -14.93
C ALA A 145 9.61 4.92 -14.57
N GLY A 146 10.08 6.14 -14.30
CA GLY A 146 11.49 6.49 -14.11
C GLY A 146 12.07 6.12 -12.74
N LEU A 147 11.26 6.11 -11.67
CA LEU A 147 11.80 5.84 -10.33
C LEU A 147 12.24 4.38 -10.14
N LYS A 148 11.56 3.40 -10.75
CA LYS A 148 11.91 1.98 -10.63
C LYS A 148 13.33 1.64 -11.12
N PRO A 149 13.75 2.03 -12.34
CA PRO A 149 15.11 1.76 -12.81
C PRO A 149 16.15 2.58 -12.05
N VAL A 150 15.83 3.80 -11.62
CA VAL A 150 16.72 4.65 -10.81
C VAL A 150 16.95 4.03 -9.42
N GLU A 151 15.88 3.57 -8.75
CA GLU A 151 15.98 2.87 -7.47
C GLU A 151 16.83 1.59 -7.59
N ARG A 152 16.63 0.80 -8.66
CA ARG A 152 17.46 -0.38 -8.92
C ARG A 152 18.93 -0.07 -9.22
N ARG A 153 19.24 1.12 -9.71
CA ARG A 153 20.61 1.50 -10.08
C ARG A 153 21.36 2.20 -8.95
N PHE A 154 20.67 2.97 -8.11
CA PHE A 154 21.27 3.73 -7.03
C PHE A 154 21.02 3.13 -5.63
N PHE A 155 19.89 2.47 -5.39
CA PHE A 155 19.46 1.96 -4.08
C PHE A 155 19.57 0.42 -3.94
N LYS A 156 20.65 -0.18 -4.45
CA LYS A 156 21.00 -1.61 -4.23
C LYS A 156 21.43 -1.93 -2.78
N LYS A 157 20.70 -1.45 -1.77
CA LYS A 157 20.86 -1.92 -0.38
C LYS A 157 19.54 -2.50 0.13
N HIS A 158 19.07 -3.56 -0.52
CA HIS A 158 18.08 -4.43 0.10
C HIS A 158 18.79 -5.26 1.16
N THR A 159 18.92 -4.73 2.38
CA THR A 159 19.21 -5.57 3.54
C THR A 159 17.99 -6.48 3.70
N ARG A 160 18.14 -7.76 3.35
CA ARG A 160 17.04 -8.73 3.33
C ARG A 160 16.75 -9.14 4.77
N MET A 161 15.47 -9.33 5.10
CA MET A 161 15.10 -9.93 6.39
C MET A 161 15.23 -11.45 6.33
N HIS A 162 15.87 -11.98 7.37
CA HIS A 162 16.16 -13.40 7.57
C HIS A 162 15.65 -13.81 8.95
N ARG A 163 15.01 -14.98 9.05
CA ARG A 163 14.57 -15.56 10.32
C ARG A 163 15.37 -16.81 10.62
N VAL A 164 15.98 -16.85 11.80
CA VAL A 164 16.69 -18.03 12.32
C VAL A 164 16.02 -18.41 13.63
N VAL A 165 15.59 -19.66 13.73
CA VAL A 165 14.98 -20.22 14.94
C VAL A 165 15.95 -21.25 15.51
N LEU A 166 16.30 -21.07 16.79
CA LEU A 166 17.18 -21.95 17.55
C LEU A 166 16.34 -22.72 18.56
N GLU A 167 16.54 -24.02 18.66
CA GLU A 167 16.02 -24.84 19.76
C GLU A 167 17.19 -25.19 20.67
N ILE A 168 17.07 -24.80 21.94
CA ILE A 168 18.13 -24.91 22.95
C ILE A 168 17.68 -25.75 24.13
N GLU A 169 18.64 -26.30 24.87
CA GLU A 169 18.35 -26.94 26.15
C GLU A 169 17.88 -25.94 27.18
N ARG A 170 16.92 -26.37 28.01
CA ARG A 170 16.27 -25.51 28.99
C ARG A 170 17.28 -24.98 30.01
N GLY A 171 17.30 -23.65 30.19
CA GLY A 171 18.19 -22.98 31.15
C GLY A 171 19.65 -22.86 30.71
N ALA A 172 19.97 -23.21 29.46
CA ALA A 172 21.30 -22.97 28.91
C ALA A 172 21.49 -21.47 28.61
N ASP A 173 22.62 -20.90 29.06
CA ASP A 173 22.99 -19.55 28.68
C ASP A 173 23.61 -19.54 27.27
N VAL A 174 22.86 -19.01 26.31
CA VAL A 174 23.29 -18.87 24.92
C VAL A 174 23.38 -17.42 24.48
N LEU A 175 23.07 -16.47 25.38
CA LEU A 175 22.98 -15.06 25.03
C LEU A 175 24.33 -14.52 24.58
N GLU A 176 25.39 -14.84 25.34
CA GLU A 176 26.77 -14.46 25.05
C GLU A 176 27.24 -15.07 23.71
N GLY A 177 26.93 -16.34 23.48
CA GLY A 177 27.27 -17.03 22.23
C GLY A 177 26.59 -16.44 21.00
N ILE A 178 25.32 -16.05 21.12
CA ILE A 178 24.60 -15.39 20.03
C ILE A 178 25.17 -13.99 19.78
N GLN A 179 25.41 -13.20 20.83
CA GLN A 179 26.00 -11.86 20.70
C GLN A 179 27.36 -11.91 20.02
N PHE A 180 28.22 -12.84 20.46
CA PHE A 180 29.54 -13.07 19.86
C PHE A 180 29.42 -13.43 18.37
N ALA A 181 28.57 -14.41 18.02
CA ALA A 181 28.39 -14.83 16.63
C ALA A 181 27.83 -13.71 15.74
N THR A 182 26.94 -12.86 16.26
CA THR A 182 26.42 -11.69 15.54
C THR A 182 27.45 -10.58 15.37
N ASN A 183 28.34 -10.34 16.34
CA ASN A 183 29.38 -9.31 16.22
C ASN A 183 30.49 -9.71 15.23
N GLU A 184 30.74 -11.00 15.07
CA GLU A 184 31.75 -11.51 14.13
C GLU A 184 31.24 -11.66 12.69
N THR A 185 29.98 -11.31 12.43
CA THR A 185 29.39 -11.37 11.09
C THR A 185 28.79 -10.02 10.71
N PRO A 186 28.78 -9.65 9.42
CA PRO A 186 28.16 -8.41 8.96
C PRO A 186 26.62 -8.53 8.91
N VAL A 187 26.03 -9.02 10.00
CA VAL A 187 24.59 -9.26 10.16
C VAL A 187 24.09 -8.37 11.29
N ARG A 188 22.98 -7.66 11.06
CA ARG A 188 22.35 -6.81 12.07
C ARG A 188 21.18 -7.55 12.72
N LEU A 189 21.27 -7.79 14.03
CA LEU A 189 20.15 -8.31 14.82
C LEU A 189 19.09 -7.21 15.01
N ARG A 190 17.85 -7.49 14.60
CA ARG A 190 16.71 -6.58 14.74
C ARG A 190 15.93 -6.85 16.01
N SER A 191 15.64 -8.12 16.28
CA SER A 191 14.94 -8.56 17.49
C SER A 191 15.29 -10.02 17.79
N MET A 192 15.16 -10.37 19.07
CA MET A 192 15.32 -11.71 19.62
C MET A 192 14.12 -11.97 20.52
N GLU A 193 13.41 -13.06 20.30
CA GLU A 193 12.24 -13.46 21.10
C GLU A 193 12.50 -14.84 21.71
N PHE A 194 12.21 -14.97 23.00
CA PHE A 194 12.37 -16.21 23.76
C PHE A 194 10.98 -16.79 23.99
N ASP A 195 10.74 -17.97 23.44
CA ASP A 195 9.55 -18.76 23.72
C ASP A 195 9.92 -19.91 24.66
N HIS A 196 9.49 -19.76 25.91
CA HIS A 196 9.71 -20.75 26.96
C HIS A 196 8.58 -21.77 26.90
N ASN A 197 8.84 -22.94 26.32
CA ASN A 197 7.81 -23.95 26.19
C ASN A 197 7.57 -24.65 27.54
N ALA A 198 6.50 -24.28 28.24
CA ALA A 198 6.21 -24.77 29.60
C ALA A 198 6.08 -26.31 29.70
N ARG A 199 5.72 -27.00 28.60
CA ARG A 199 5.55 -28.47 28.54
C ARG A 199 6.71 -29.22 27.87
N GLY A 200 7.70 -28.52 27.32
CA GLY A 200 8.84 -29.12 26.59
C GLY A 200 10.13 -29.15 27.40
N SER A 201 11.08 -30.00 26.98
CA SER A 201 12.48 -30.01 27.47
C SER A 201 13.40 -29.01 26.75
N LEU A 202 12.88 -28.27 25.76
CA LEU A 202 13.63 -27.35 24.91
C LEU A 202 12.99 -25.96 24.92
N ASP A 203 13.82 -24.92 24.97
CA ASP A 203 13.42 -23.53 24.79
C ASP A 203 13.67 -23.11 23.32
N THR A 204 12.85 -22.20 22.80
CA THR A 204 12.97 -21.72 21.42
C THR A 204 13.37 -20.25 21.40
N ILE A 205 14.41 -19.91 20.63
CA ILE A 205 14.85 -18.53 20.39
C ILE A 205 14.66 -18.17 18.93
N GLU A 206 13.92 -17.10 18.68
CA GLU A 206 13.71 -16.56 17.35
C GLU A 206 14.54 -15.30 17.12
N LEU A 207 15.42 -15.34 16.11
CA LEU A 207 16.25 -14.23 15.69
C LEU A 207 15.71 -13.63 14.38
N SER A 208 15.40 -12.33 14.42
CA SER A 208 15.12 -11.53 13.23
C SER A 208 16.37 -10.76 12.82
N LEU A 209 16.91 -11.09 11.65
CA LEU A 209 18.23 -10.65 11.19
C LEU A 209 18.11 -9.86 9.87
N MET A 210 18.97 -8.88 9.70
CA MET A 210 19.14 -8.14 8.45
C MET A 210 20.54 -8.36 7.90
N ALA A 211 20.65 -8.89 6.67
CA ALA A 211 21.93 -9.06 5.99
C ALA A 211 21.86 -8.65 4.52
N GLU A 212 22.99 -8.21 3.97
CA GLU A 212 23.11 -7.85 2.55
C GLU A 212 23.32 -9.11 1.67
N ARG A 213 24.16 -10.05 2.12
CA ARG A 213 24.42 -11.30 1.39
C ARG A 213 23.85 -12.49 2.14
N GLN A 214 23.35 -13.47 1.38
CA GLN A 214 22.88 -14.73 1.96
C GLN A 214 24.01 -15.52 2.64
N GLN A 215 25.25 -15.36 2.15
CA GLN A 215 26.44 -15.97 2.75
C GLN A 215 26.66 -15.50 4.20
N ASP A 216 26.47 -14.21 4.48
CA ASP A 216 26.66 -13.65 5.82
C ASP A 216 25.73 -14.34 6.87
N ILE A 217 24.50 -14.70 6.45
CA ILE A 217 23.56 -15.45 7.30
C ILE A 217 23.96 -16.92 7.43
N LEU A 218 24.45 -17.54 6.36
CA LEU A 218 24.90 -18.93 6.42
C LEU A 218 26.14 -19.06 7.32
N ASP A 219 27.03 -18.09 7.29
CA ASP A 219 28.19 -18.00 8.19
C ASP A 219 27.75 -17.84 9.65
N LEU A 220 26.77 -16.96 9.91
CA LEU A 220 26.17 -16.82 11.24
C LEU A 220 25.52 -18.13 11.71
N VAL A 221 24.72 -18.80 10.86
CA VAL A 221 24.10 -20.09 11.19
C VAL A 221 25.15 -21.15 11.48
N ALA A 222 26.25 -21.19 10.72
CA ALA A 222 27.36 -22.11 10.97
C ALA A 222 28.05 -21.84 12.32
N ARG A 223 28.19 -20.58 12.73
CA ARG A 223 28.72 -20.20 14.05
C ARG A 223 27.74 -20.56 15.17
N LEU A 224 26.45 -20.27 15.01
CA LEU A 224 25.41 -20.61 15.99
C LEU A 224 25.30 -22.12 16.23
N ARG A 225 25.56 -22.96 15.21
CA ARG A 225 25.62 -24.43 15.36
C ARG A 225 26.75 -24.91 16.27
N LYS A 226 27.80 -24.11 16.49
CA LYS A 226 28.93 -24.49 17.37
C LYS A 226 28.63 -24.28 18.86
N ILE A 227 27.55 -23.58 19.18
CA ILE A 227 27.12 -23.39 20.57
C ILE A 227 26.57 -24.73 21.07
N ALA A 228 27.22 -25.33 22.06
CA ALA A 228 26.91 -26.69 22.54
C ALA A 228 25.46 -26.89 22.98
N ALA A 229 24.82 -25.83 23.48
CA ALA A 229 23.44 -25.82 23.93
C ALA A 229 22.41 -25.82 22.79
N VAL A 230 22.82 -25.57 21.53
CA VAL A 230 21.91 -25.52 20.38
C VAL A 230 21.72 -26.91 19.80
N ARG A 231 20.49 -27.42 19.87
CA ARG A 231 20.12 -28.76 19.38
C ARG A 231 19.66 -28.72 17.92
N HIS A 232 18.85 -27.73 17.56
CA HIS A 232 18.32 -27.60 16.20
C HIS A 232 18.31 -26.14 15.74
N ILE A 233 18.57 -25.91 14.44
CA ILE A 233 18.52 -24.58 13.82
C ILE A 233 17.70 -24.64 12.55
N THR A 234 16.64 -23.82 12.48
CA THR A 234 15.85 -23.61 11.28
C THR A 234 16.09 -22.23 10.70
N TYR A 235 16.46 -22.16 9.43
CA TYR A 235 16.60 -20.91 8.69
C TYR A 235 15.48 -20.77 7.66
N LYS A 236 14.78 -19.62 7.67
CA LYS A 236 13.80 -19.24 6.65
C LYS A 236 14.16 -17.90 6.03
N ARG A 237 14.19 -17.88 4.70
CA ARG A 237 14.44 -16.67 3.90
C ARG A 237 13.12 -15.92 3.67
N GLY A 238 13.09 -14.62 3.97
CA GLY A 238 11.96 -13.74 3.63
C GLY A 238 10.70 -13.93 4.50
N ALA A 239 10.80 -14.57 5.67
CA ALA A 239 9.68 -14.66 6.59
C ALA A 239 9.47 -13.31 7.28
N SER A 240 8.41 -12.60 6.89
CA SER A 240 7.85 -11.50 7.68
C SER A 240 7.40 -12.03 9.05
N ILE A 241 7.51 -11.16 10.07
CA ILE A 241 7.34 -11.43 11.52
C ILE A 241 5.93 -11.97 11.92
N VAL A 242 5.01 -12.20 10.98
CA VAL A 242 3.56 -12.13 11.29
C VAL A 242 2.85 -13.49 11.28
N ARG A 243 3.54 -14.62 11.19
CA ARG A 243 2.84 -15.92 11.06
C ARG A 243 3.23 -16.94 12.12
N LYS A 244 2.99 -16.67 13.41
CA LYS A 244 2.74 -17.74 14.41
C LYS A 244 2.11 -17.31 15.76
N ARG A 245 1.25 -16.29 15.84
CA ARG A 245 0.42 -16.07 17.05
C ARG A 245 -1.03 -16.56 16.94
N GLU A 246 -1.43 -17.11 15.80
CA GLU A 246 -2.84 -17.45 15.51
C GLU A 246 -3.17 -18.96 15.46
N ARG A 247 -2.25 -19.86 15.83
CA ARG A 247 -2.50 -21.32 15.74
C ARG A 247 -2.28 -22.14 17.01
N LEU A 248 -2.10 -21.51 18.18
CA LEU A 248 -1.91 -22.23 19.45
C LEU A 248 -3.04 -22.01 20.48
N VAL A 249 -4.13 -21.33 20.11
CA VAL A 249 -5.25 -21.04 21.05
C VAL A 249 -6.47 -21.96 20.85
N THR A 250 -6.51 -22.84 19.85
CA THR A 250 -7.65 -23.75 19.66
C THR A 250 -7.22 -25.18 19.36
N ARG A 251 -6.86 -25.91 20.41
CA ARG A 251 -7.30 -27.29 20.59
C ARG A 251 -7.62 -27.49 22.07
N PRO A 252 -8.90 -27.60 22.46
CA PRO A 252 -9.23 -28.26 23.71
C PRO A 252 -8.72 -29.70 23.63
N VAL A 253 -8.16 -30.14 24.73
CA VAL A 253 -7.90 -31.55 25.02
C VAL A 253 -9.28 -32.19 25.16
N GLU A 254 -9.68 -33.05 24.23
CA GLU A 254 -10.73 -34.02 24.52
C GLU A 254 -10.09 -35.06 25.42
N GLU A 255 -10.55 -35.10 26.66
CA GLU A 255 -10.30 -36.15 27.64
C GLU A 255 -10.96 -37.43 27.09
N GLU A 256 -10.14 -38.44 26.81
CA GLU A 256 -10.58 -39.83 26.87
C GLU A 256 -10.88 -40.12 28.34
N ASP A 257 -12.16 -40.20 28.68
CA ASP A 257 -12.61 -41.00 29.82
C ASP A 257 -13.56 -42.06 29.26
N ASP A 258 -13.08 -43.30 29.33
CA ASP A 258 -13.87 -44.52 29.32
C ASP A 258 -14.96 -44.42 30.40
N ASP A 259 -16.19 -44.76 30.07
CA ASP A 259 -17.04 -45.50 31.00
C ASP A 259 -18.12 -46.26 30.25
N ASP A 260 -18.27 -47.49 30.71
CA ASP A 260 -19.06 -48.60 30.20
C ASP A 260 -20.56 -48.30 30.03
N GLU A 261 -21.21 -49.30 29.41
CA GLU A 261 -22.47 -49.89 29.88
C GLU A 261 -23.67 -49.82 28.92
N ASN A 262 -24.12 -51.03 28.57
CA ASN A 262 -25.48 -51.47 28.24
C ASN A 262 -26.08 -51.19 26.85
N GLY A 263 -26.38 -52.30 26.17
CA GLY A 263 -27.66 -52.40 25.47
C GLY A 263 -27.71 -53.38 24.31
N ASP A 264 -27.54 -54.67 24.59
CA ASP A 264 -28.15 -55.73 23.78
C ASP A 264 -29.65 -55.46 23.60
N ARG A 265 -30.11 -55.34 22.34
CA ARG A 265 -31.36 -55.87 21.73
C ARG A 265 -31.87 -55.03 20.57
#